data_AF-A0AAU7K6Y8-F1
#
_entry.id   AF-A0AAU7K6Y8-F1
#
_cell.length_a   1.000
_cell.length_b   1.000
_cell.length_c   1.000
_cell.angle_alpha   90.00
_cell.angle_beta   90.00
_cell.angle_gamma   90.00
#
_symmetry.space_group_name_H-M   'P 1'
#
loop_
_entity.id
_entity.type
_entity.pdbx_description
1 polymer ?
#
loop_
_entity_poly.entity_id
_entity_poly.type
_entity_poly.pdbx_seq_one_letter_code
_entity_poly.pdbx_strand_id
1 'polypeptide(L)'
;MDKHCTRSIKNQDGSIKPFYLKRNFKYRPNDKFELEIIKSINPFGKTPLSKIWLNRHMVWQGEHPIAADAQKVKVIADPGYQLIRK
;
A
#
# COMPACT_ATOMS: atom_id res chain seq x y z
N MET A 1 -22.85 -4.30 -27.58
CA MET A 1 -23.10 -5.27 -26.48
C MET A 1 -21.76 -5.53 -25.81
N ASP A 2 -21.30 -4.58 -24.98
CA ASP A 2 -19.99 -4.70 -24.32
C ASP A 2 -20.22 -5.18 -22.88
N LYS A 3 -20.06 -6.48 -22.69
CA LYS A 3 -20.02 -7.09 -21.37
C LYS A 3 -18.70 -6.67 -20.72
N HIS A 4 -18.70 -5.53 -20.04
CA HIS A 4 -17.70 -5.29 -19.00
C HIS A 4 -17.84 -6.42 -17.97
N CYS A 5 -16.94 -7.41 -18.04
CA CYS A 5 -16.90 -8.54 -17.12
C CYS A 5 -16.38 -8.04 -15.76
N THR A 6 -17.26 -7.41 -14.98
CA THR A 6 -16.96 -7.01 -13.61
C THR A 6 -16.93 -8.28 -12.77
N ARG A 7 -15.73 -8.78 -12.48
CA ARG A 7 -15.54 -10.00 -11.70
C ARG A 7 -16.16 -9.81 -10.31
N SER A 8 -17.22 -10.55 -10.01
CA SER A 8 -17.93 -10.44 -8.71
C SER A 8 -16.96 -10.73 -7.56
N ILE A 9 -16.90 -9.79 -6.61
CA ILE A 9 -16.10 -9.86 -5.38
C ILE A 9 -16.75 -10.82 -4.37
N LYS A 10 -18.00 -11.23 -4.61
CA LYS A 10 -18.75 -12.15 -3.75
C LYS A 10 -18.82 -13.56 -4.36
N ASN A 11 -18.89 -14.55 -3.48
CA ASN A 11 -19.28 -15.93 -3.77
C ASN A 11 -20.82 -16.01 -3.96
N GLN A 12 -21.31 -17.16 -4.41
CA GLN A 12 -22.75 -17.37 -4.65
C GLN A 12 -23.59 -17.28 -3.36
N ASP A 13 -23.01 -17.67 -2.23
CA ASP A 13 -23.60 -17.55 -0.89
C ASP A 13 -23.53 -16.10 -0.33
N GLY A 14 -23.01 -15.14 -1.09
CA GLY A 14 -22.86 -13.75 -0.68
C GLY A 14 -21.60 -13.44 0.12
N SER A 15 -20.81 -14.44 0.51
CA SER A 15 -19.53 -14.23 1.20
C SER A 15 -18.49 -13.55 0.30
N ILE A 16 -17.50 -12.85 0.88
CA ILE A 16 -16.46 -12.14 0.11
C ILE A 16 -15.36 -13.11 -0.33
N LYS A 17 -14.98 -13.09 -1.62
CA LYS A 17 -13.84 -13.85 -2.12
C LYS A 17 -12.55 -13.41 -1.43
N PRO A 18 -11.69 -14.35 -1.00
CA PRO A 18 -10.42 -14.00 -0.40
C PRO A 18 -9.56 -13.21 -1.39
N PHE A 19 -8.81 -12.26 -0.86
CA PHE A 19 -7.75 -11.57 -1.57
C PHE A 19 -6.51 -11.57 -0.70
N TYR A 20 -5.36 -11.46 -1.35
CA TYR A 20 -4.05 -11.60 -0.73
C TYR A 20 -3.24 -10.34 -0.96
N LEU A 21 -2.44 -9.97 0.03
CA LEU A 21 -1.60 -8.78 -0.02
C LEU A 21 -0.13 -9.20 0.06
N LYS A 22 0.68 -8.74 -0.88
CA LYS A 22 2.14 -8.76 -0.77
C LYS A 22 2.62 -7.36 -0.47
N ARG A 23 3.45 -7.21 0.57
CA ARG A 23 4.05 -5.93 0.96
C ARG A 23 5.54 -5.99 0.68
N ASN A 24 6.07 -4.94 0.07
CA ASN A 24 7.50 -4.75 -0.10
C ASN A 24 7.89 -3.41 0.51
N PHE A 25 8.82 -3.45 1.45
CA PHE A 25 9.29 -2.26 2.15
C PHE A 25 10.76 -2.06 1.82
N LYS A 26 11.11 -0.83 1.44
CA LYS A 26 12.49 -0.45 1.19
C LYS A 26 12.80 0.82 1.96
N TYR A 27 13.90 0.77 2.69
CA TYR A 27 14.54 1.96 3.20
C TYR A 27 15.54 2.49 2.17
N ARG A 28 15.62 3.81 2.04
CA ARG A 28 16.51 4.51 1.11
C ARG A 28 17.33 5.54 1.89
N PRO A 29 18.49 5.95 1.36
CA PRO A 29 19.24 7.06 1.94
C PRO A 29 18.40 8.34 2.10
N ASN A 30 18.83 9.22 3.00
CA ASN A 30 18.18 10.49 3.31
C ASN A 30 16.75 10.32 3.86
N ASP A 31 16.58 9.33 4.74
CA ASP A 31 15.34 9.05 5.47
C ASP A 31 14.11 8.90 4.58
N LYS A 32 14.31 8.29 3.41
CA LYS A 32 13.27 7.97 2.44
C LYS A 32 12.81 6.53 2.62
N PHE A 33 11.51 6.31 2.47
CA PHE A 33 10.88 5.02 2.64
C PHE A 33 9.92 4.75 1.50
N GLU A 34 10.01 3.57 0.91
CA GLU A 34 9.09 3.10 -0.13
C GLU A 34 8.32 1.90 0.44
N LEU A 35 6.99 1.98 0.40
CA LEU A 35 6.11 0.85 0.67
C LEU A 35 5.31 0.57 -0.59
N GLU A 36 5.37 -0.65 -1.06
CA GLU A 36 4.51 -1.18 -2.12
C GLU A 36 3.60 -2.26 -1.55
N ILE A 37 2.32 -2.21 -1.90
CA ILE A 37 1.31 -3.21 -1.55
C ILE A 37 0.64 -3.67 -2.83
N ILE A 38 0.76 -4.97 -3.15
CA ILE A 38 0.08 -5.60 -4.28
C ILE A 38 -1.08 -6.44 -3.75
N LYS A 39 -2.29 -6.15 -4.23
CA LYS A 39 -3.49 -6.95 -3.99
C LYS A 39 -3.67 -7.96 -5.12
N SER A 40 -3.87 -9.23 -4.77
CA SER A 40 -4.06 -10.33 -5.72
C SER A 40 -5.25 -11.21 -5.33
N ILE A 41 -5.82 -11.94 -6.29
CA ILE A 41 -6.94 -12.89 -6.03
C ILE A 41 -6.48 -14.32 -5.72
N ASN A 42 -5.17 -14.58 -5.76
CA ASN A 42 -4.62 -15.89 -5.43
C ASN A 42 -3.46 -15.73 -4.43
N PRO A 43 -3.23 -16.75 -3.58
CA PRO A 43 -2.24 -16.67 -2.51
C PRO A 43 -0.81 -16.49 -3.02
N PHE A 44 -0.51 -16.96 -4.22
CA PHE A 44 0.81 -16.87 -4.82
C PHE A 44 1.07 -15.54 -5.54
N GLY A 45 0.11 -14.61 -5.54
CA GLY A 45 0.27 -13.29 -6.15
C GLY A 45 0.26 -13.27 -7.68
N LYS A 46 0.02 -14.40 -8.36
CA LYS A 46 0.13 -14.53 -9.84
C LYS A 46 -0.86 -13.67 -10.64
N THR A 47 -1.93 -13.21 -9.99
CA THR A 47 -3.00 -12.43 -10.61
C THR A 47 -3.22 -11.16 -9.79
N PRO A 48 -2.37 -10.14 -9.99
CA PRO A 48 -2.51 -8.87 -9.31
C PRO A 48 -3.74 -8.12 -9.84
N LEU A 49 -4.45 -7.45 -8.94
CA LEU A 49 -5.63 -6.63 -9.21
C LEU A 49 -5.34 -5.14 -9.07
N SER A 50 -4.57 -4.78 -8.05
CA SER A 50 -4.24 -3.40 -7.78
C SER A 50 -2.92 -3.28 -7.07
N LYS A 51 -2.30 -2.12 -7.22
CA LYS A 51 -1.08 -1.74 -6.55
C LYS A 51 -1.34 -0.45 -5.77
N ILE A 52 -0.85 -0.40 -4.54
CA ILE A 52 -0.81 0.79 -3.71
C ILE A 52 0.65 1.05 -3.43
N TRP A 53 1.08 2.31 -3.45
CA TRP A 53 2.39 2.68 -2.95
C TRP A 53 2.31 3.87 -2.02
N LEU A 54 3.24 3.93 -1.08
CA LEU A 54 3.51 5.10 -0.25
C LEU A 54 5.00 5.38 -0.33
N ASN A 55 5.33 6.48 -0.98
CA ASN A 55 6.68 7.04 -0.92
C ASN A 55 6.69 8.07 0.19
N ARG A 56 7.58 7.91 1.16
CA ARG A 56 7.65 8.76 2.33
C ARG A 56 9.05 9.30 2.52
N HIS A 57 9.14 10.46 3.12
CA HIS A 57 10.41 10.98 3.64
C HIS A 57 10.18 11.64 4.99
N MET A 58 11.19 11.53 5.86
CA MET A 58 11.17 12.17 7.16
C MET A 58 11.81 13.55 7.05
N VAL A 59 11.20 14.51 7.74
CA VAL A 59 11.76 15.84 7.98
C VAL A 59 11.92 15.98 9.49
N TRP A 60 13.16 15.91 9.96
CA TRP A 60 13.52 16.09 11.36
C TRP A 60 13.28 17.56 11.77
N GLN A 61 12.77 17.76 12.98
CA GLN A 61 12.41 19.07 13.52
C GLN A 61 13.15 19.39 14.83
N GLY A 62 14.09 18.54 15.24
CA GLY A 62 14.83 18.66 16.49
C GLY A 62 14.08 18.05 17.67
N GLU A 63 14.46 18.47 18.88
CA GLU A 63 13.99 17.88 20.13
C GLU A 63 12.49 18.01 20.36
N HIS A 64 11.93 17.03 21.05
CA HIS A 64 10.52 16.98 21.38
C HIS A 64 10.25 17.68 22.73
N PRO A 65 9.25 18.58 22.82
CA PRO A 65 9.09 19.46 23.99
C PRO A 65 8.62 18.77 25.28
N ILE A 66 8.11 17.54 25.20
CA ILE A 66 7.54 16.82 26.37
C ILE A 66 8.36 15.60 26.81
N ALA A 67 9.42 15.25 26.08
CA ALA A 67 10.23 14.08 26.38
C ALA A 67 11.69 14.34 26.04
N ALA A 68 12.56 14.28 27.05
CA ALA A 68 14.01 14.33 26.86
C ALA A 68 14.46 13.23 25.89
N ASP A 69 15.46 13.53 25.07
CA ASP A 69 16.05 12.66 24.05
C ASP A 69 15.11 12.21 22.91
N ALA A 70 13.84 12.61 22.92
CA ALA A 70 12.93 12.36 21.82
C ALA A 70 13.09 13.40 20.70
N GLN A 71 12.90 12.97 19.45
CA GLN A 71 12.93 13.84 18.28
C GLN A 71 11.53 14.06 17.74
N LYS A 72 11.23 15.31 17.39
CA LYS A 72 10.04 15.68 16.62
C LYS A 72 10.33 15.45 15.13
N VAL A 73 9.43 14.72 14.47
CA VAL A 73 9.56 14.38 13.05
C VAL A 73 8.25 14.66 12.34
N LYS A 74 8.35 15.31 11.17
CA LYS A 74 7.24 15.38 10.23
C LYS A 74 7.47 14.32 9.15
N VAL A 75 6.54 13.40 9.00
CA VAL A 75 6.56 12.42 7.91
C VAL A 75 5.69 12.95 6.78
N ILE A 76 6.29 13.11 5.60
CA ILE A 76 5.57 13.51 4.38
C ILE A 76 5.39 12.24 3.54
N ALA A 77 4.18 12.05 3.01
CA ALA A 77 3.81 10.86 2.27
C ALA A 77 3.14 11.21 0.94
N ASP A 78 3.59 10.56 -0.12
CA ASP A 78 3.02 10.62 -1.46
C ASP A 78 2.39 9.24 -1.76
N PRO A 79 1.10 9.07 -1.44
CA PRO A 79 0.41 7.83 -1.73
C PRO A 79 0.00 7.76 -3.20
N GLY A 80 -0.08 6.55 -3.73
CA GLY A 80 -0.68 6.31 -5.02
C GLY A 80 -1.41 4.98 -5.08
N TYR A 81 -2.36 4.91 -6.00
CA TYR A 81 -3.18 3.75 -6.24
C TYR A 81 -3.27 3.49 -7.74
N GLN A 82 -3.13 2.24 -8.14
CA GLN A 82 -3.30 1.81 -9.51
C GLN A 82 -4.16 0.56 -9.56
N LEU A 83 -5.23 0.61 -10.38
CA LEU A 83 -5.95 -0.58 -10.79
C LEU A 83 -5.21 -1.24 -11.95
N ILE A 84 -4.89 -2.52 -11.79
CA ILE A 84 -4.23 -3.31 -12.84
C ILE A 84 -5.34 -3.87 -13.71
N ARG A 85 -5.56 -3.23 -14.86
CA ARG A 85 -6.48 -3.72 -15.90
C ARG A 85 -5.75 -4.76 -16.75
N LYS A 86 -6.45 -5.82 -17.12
CA LYS A 86 -6.00 -6.79 -18.12
C LYS A 86 -6.41 -6.34 -19.50
#